data_AF-A0A7X0G433-F1
#
_entry.id   AF-A0A7X0G433-F1
#
_cell.length_a   1.000
_cell.length_b   1.000
_cell.length_c   1.000
_cell.angle_alpha   90.00
_cell.angle_beta   90.00
_cell.angle_gamma   90.00
#
_symmetry.space_group_name_H-M   'P 1'
#
loop_
_entity.id
_entity.type
_entity.pdbx_description
1 polymer ?
#
loop_
_entity_poly.entity_id
_entity_poly.type
_entity_poly.pdbx_seq_one_letter_code
_entity_poly.pdbx_strand_id
1 'polypeptide(L)'
;MSLAATHYALWQTEGEIVVSRLGDASVRPPGILQRQRNALLEIIAIYTGKQKAKVIAEFRSELAKNNNLTQLEQSLQNKSRLSREATEFDAIRRAYMDVGGRISRQATSSDQAINVKPAPLPRRDSRTPSEDVPIKTTLEITPFSAQKKGKIYIWDYVLEDDNPKALTLPMPREFEPSLKKGKTVFLVLEGCLPLDRMETTVSKVPFSTDRSFVSIPRMGLPKNFFPGMKFELSWLPQKRTLIAKFNILQSPVRFNGRLLQFEYDAPSVTRNTAPGGPATAKPSGLSAKEWVLRTLQVVGYLDAEGVAVLAEEALERNMVRLGFPAGQLHRVTHAVSELLNESKIHRVQGSIGSTGHPIFPSVPHKPPIDLLCFRPQITPASDKASRKSVRQLPQKPQTVSGFVRRLPAGQQASMDALDAHEEAQRRAEVANDKPLKPGYTFVRKHRRNH
;
A
#
# COMPACT_ATOMS: atom_id res chain seq x y z
N MET A 1 21.25 -20.42 -4.96
CA MET A 1 21.32 -19.70 -6.26
C MET A 1 22.76 -19.28 -6.45
N SER A 2 23.40 -19.61 -7.57
CA SER A 2 24.81 -19.23 -7.80
C SER A 2 24.95 -17.71 -7.97
N LEU A 3 26.16 -17.17 -7.77
CA LEU A 3 26.45 -15.76 -8.00
C LEU A 3 26.13 -15.36 -9.45
N ALA A 4 26.49 -16.21 -10.42
CA ALA A 4 26.17 -16.03 -11.84
C ALA A 4 24.65 -15.97 -12.12
N ALA A 5 23.85 -16.83 -11.47
CA ALA A 5 22.39 -16.79 -11.59
C ALA A 5 21.79 -15.53 -10.95
N THR A 6 22.35 -15.08 -9.82
CA THR A 6 21.93 -13.84 -9.16
C THR A 6 22.26 -12.61 -10.03
N HIS A 7 23.44 -12.58 -10.66
CA HIS A 7 23.82 -11.55 -11.63
C HIS A 7 22.86 -11.53 -12.82
N TYR A 8 22.58 -12.69 -13.41
CA TYR A 8 21.64 -12.81 -14.52
C TYR A 8 20.24 -12.28 -14.17
N ALA A 9 19.72 -12.66 -12.98
CA ALA A 9 18.44 -12.16 -12.49
C ALA A 9 18.44 -10.64 -12.25
N LEU A 10 19.57 -10.06 -11.81
CA LEU A 10 19.71 -8.61 -11.64
C LEU A 10 19.57 -7.88 -12.97
N TRP A 11 20.25 -8.36 -14.01
CA TRP A 11 20.17 -7.79 -15.36
C TRP A 11 18.77 -7.92 -15.97
N GLN A 12 18.11 -9.07 -15.75
CA GLN A 12 16.71 -9.24 -16.15
C GLN A 12 15.80 -8.22 -15.49
N THR A 13 15.93 -8.07 -14.17
CA THR A 13 15.07 -7.17 -13.39
C THR A 13 15.28 -5.71 -13.84
N GLU A 14 16.50 -5.30 -14.18
CA GLU A 14 16.75 -3.95 -14.67
C GLU A 14 16.13 -3.71 -16.06
N GLY A 15 16.20 -4.68 -16.96
CA GLY A 15 15.52 -4.61 -18.26
C GLY A 15 14.00 -4.49 -18.11
N GLU A 16 13.40 -5.25 -17.19
CA GLU A 16 11.98 -5.14 -16.86
C GLU A 16 11.61 -3.76 -16.28
N ILE A 17 12.46 -3.18 -15.42
CA ILE A 17 12.24 -1.82 -14.87
C ILE A 17 12.20 -0.78 -15.99
N VAL A 18 13.14 -0.85 -16.93
CA VAL A 18 13.22 0.10 -18.04
C VAL A 18 11.99 -0.02 -18.94
N VAL A 19 11.64 -1.24 -19.34
CA VAL A 19 10.47 -1.50 -20.20
C VAL A 19 9.16 -1.07 -19.53
N SER A 20 9.02 -1.31 -18.22
CA SER A 20 7.89 -0.82 -17.41
C SER A 20 7.79 0.72 -17.41
N ARG A 21 8.91 1.44 -17.26
CA ARG A 21 8.95 2.91 -17.34
C ARG A 21 8.62 3.44 -18.74
N LEU A 22 8.96 2.68 -19.77
CA LEU A 22 8.61 2.97 -21.15
C LEU A 22 7.15 2.62 -21.48
N GLY A 23 6.36 2.17 -20.50
CA GLY A 23 4.91 2.04 -20.62
C GLY A 23 4.43 0.70 -21.18
N ASP A 24 5.25 -0.35 -21.13
CA ASP A 24 4.79 -1.70 -21.42
C ASP A 24 3.85 -2.20 -20.32
N ALA A 25 2.57 -2.38 -20.67
CA ALA A 25 1.53 -2.84 -19.77
C ALA A 25 1.68 -4.31 -19.36
N SER A 26 2.50 -5.10 -20.07
CA SER A 26 2.76 -6.51 -19.74
C SER A 26 3.69 -6.71 -18.55
N VAL A 27 4.35 -5.65 -18.08
CA VAL A 27 5.34 -5.70 -17.01
C VAL A 27 4.76 -5.25 -15.68
N ARG A 28 5.29 -5.82 -14.59
CA ARG A 28 4.95 -5.40 -13.23
C ARG A 28 5.18 -3.89 -13.02
N PRO A 29 4.43 -3.26 -12.10
CA PRO A 29 4.69 -1.88 -11.70
C PRO A 29 6.16 -1.70 -11.25
N PRO A 30 6.79 -0.57 -11.61
CA PRO A 30 8.23 -0.37 -11.41
C PRO A 30 8.64 -0.45 -9.94
N GLY A 31 7.74 -0.12 -8.99
CA GLY A 31 8.00 -0.25 -7.56
C GLY A 31 8.24 -1.68 -7.08
N ILE A 32 7.58 -2.69 -7.67
CA ILE A 32 7.79 -4.10 -7.32
C ILE A 32 9.17 -4.55 -7.81
N LEU A 33 9.48 -4.25 -9.06
CA LEU A 33 10.75 -4.62 -9.69
C LEU A 33 11.94 -3.93 -8.99
N GLN A 34 11.77 -2.68 -8.59
CA GLN A 34 12.75 -1.92 -7.82
C GLN A 34 13.12 -2.61 -6.49
N ARG A 35 12.14 -3.21 -5.81
CA ARG A 35 12.38 -4.01 -4.59
C ARG A 35 13.15 -5.29 -4.89
N GLN A 36 12.79 -5.99 -5.97
CA GLN A 36 13.50 -7.20 -6.40
C GLN A 36 14.96 -6.90 -6.75
N ARG A 37 15.22 -5.82 -7.49
CA ARG A 37 16.57 -5.35 -7.81
C ARG A 37 17.40 -5.08 -6.56
N ASN A 38 16.84 -4.35 -5.60
CA ASN A 38 17.54 -4.02 -4.35
C ASN A 38 17.90 -5.28 -3.55
N ALA A 39 17.00 -6.26 -3.49
CA ALA A 39 17.26 -7.55 -2.85
C ALA A 39 18.38 -8.33 -3.56
N LEU A 40 18.39 -8.35 -4.90
CA LEU A 40 19.43 -9.01 -5.68
C LEU A 40 20.81 -8.36 -5.47
N LEU A 41 20.87 -7.03 -5.44
CA LEU A 41 22.10 -6.29 -5.13
C LEU A 41 22.64 -6.59 -3.73
N GLU A 42 21.77 -6.78 -2.74
CA GLU A 42 22.17 -7.21 -1.39
C GLU A 42 22.74 -8.61 -1.38
N ILE A 43 22.09 -9.55 -2.08
CA ILE A 43 22.58 -10.93 -2.20
C ILE A 43 23.96 -10.94 -2.84
N ILE A 44 24.19 -10.17 -3.91
CA ILE A 44 25.49 -10.06 -4.58
C ILE A 44 26.55 -9.47 -3.64
N ALA A 45 26.20 -8.43 -2.87
CA ALA A 45 27.09 -7.84 -1.88
C ALA A 45 27.54 -8.88 -0.84
N ILE A 46 26.61 -9.73 -0.37
CA ILE A 46 26.91 -10.82 0.56
C ILE A 46 27.84 -11.86 -0.09
N TYR A 47 27.54 -12.34 -1.30
CA TYR A 47 28.37 -13.33 -2.00
C TYR A 47 29.78 -12.85 -2.29
N THR A 48 29.95 -11.57 -2.61
CA THR A 48 31.25 -10.99 -3.00
C THR A 48 32.03 -10.42 -1.82
N GLY A 49 31.43 -10.37 -0.62
CA GLY A 49 32.01 -9.68 0.53
C GLY A 49 32.20 -8.17 0.32
N LYS A 50 31.58 -7.59 -0.72
CA LYS A 50 31.70 -6.17 -1.05
C LYS A 50 30.58 -5.37 -0.38
N GLN A 51 30.85 -4.10 -0.10
CA GLN A 51 29.80 -3.16 0.28
C GLN A 51 28.79 -2.99 -0.86
N LYS A 52 27.49 -3.00 -0.55
CA LYS A 52 26.39 -2.80 -1.51
C LYS A 52 26.60 -1.57 -2.41
N ALA A 53 27.10 -0.46 -1.85
CA ALA A 53 27.38 0.76 -2.62
C ALA A 53 28.43 0.53 -3.74
N LYS A 54 29.45 -0.29 -3.48
CA LYS A 54 30.47 -0.65 -4.48
C LYS A 54 29.89 -1.53 -5.58
N VAL A 55 29.06 -2.52 -5.22
CA VAL A 55 28.35 -3.36 -6.19
C VAL A 55 27.42 -2.52 -7.08
N ILE A 56 26.70 -1.55 -6.49
CA ILE A 56 25.86 -0.61 -7.24
C ILE A 56 26.70 0.25 -8.20
N ALA A 57 27.85 0.75 -7.76
CA ALA A 57 28.73 1.57 -8.59
C ALA A 57 29.32 0.77 -9.76
N GLU A 58 29.78 -0.46 -9.52
CA GLU A 58 30.26 -1.38 -10.55
C GLU A 58 29.16 -1.68 -11.57
N PHE A 59 27.96 -2.05 -11.09
CA PHE A 59 26.80 -2.33 -11.95
C PHE A 59 26.43 -1.12 -12.83
N ARG A 60 26.40 0.10 -12.27
CA ARG A 60 26.14 1.33 -13.03
C ARG A 60 27.23 1.64 -14.05
N SER A 61 28.49 1.38 -13.70
CA SER A 61 29.62 1.55 -14.62
C SER A 61 29.50 0.61 -15.82
N GLU A 62 29.12 -0.64 -15.60
CA GLU A 62 28.89 -1.61 -16.68
C GLU A 62 27.71 -1.24 -17.58
N LEU A 63 26.62 -0.72 -17.01
CA LEU A 63 25.52 -0.16 -17.80
C LEU A 63 25.99 1.00 -18.70
N ALA A 64 26.77 1.92 -18.13
CA ALA A 64 27.24 3.10 -18.85
C ALA A 64 28.20 2.77 -20.02
N LYS A 65 28.91 1.64 -19.97
CA LYS A 65 29.79 1.18 -21.05
C LYS A 65 29.04 0.67 -22.29
N ASN A 66 27.74 0.38 -22.18
CA ASN A 66 26.99 -0.25 -23.26
C ASN A 66 26.23 0.78 -24.11
N ASN A 67 26.91 1.35 -25.11
CA ASN A 67 26.35 2.35 -26.01
C ASN A 67 25.08 1.89 -26.74
N ASN A 68 25.00 0.60 -27.10
CA ASN A 68 23.84 0.04 -27.82
C ASN A 68 22.57 0.08 -26.96
N LEU A 69 22.70 -0.22 -25.66
CA LEU A 69 21.59 -0.20 -24.72
C LEU A 69 21.07 1.24 -24.54
N THR A 70 21.98 2.19 -24.34
CA THR A 70 21.65 3.63 -24.25
C THR A 70 20.95 4.15 -25.51
N GLN A 71 21.42 3.77 -26.71
CA GLN A 71 20.79 4.16 -27.96
C GLN A 71 19.39 3.59 -28.13
N LEU A 72 19.19 2.32 -27.74
CA LEU A 72 17.91 1.63 -27.86
C LEU A 72 16.86 2.21 -26.89
N GLU A 73 17.27 2.54 -25.66
CA GLU A 73 16.44 3.29 -24.71
C GLU A 73 16.05 4.67 -25.23
N GLN A 74 17.02 5.46 -25.72
CA GLN A 74 16.76 6.79 -26.26
C GLN A 74 15.83 6.75 -27.48
N SER A 75 16.02 5.78 -28.38
CA SER A 75 15.15 5.57 -29.54
C SER A 75 13.69 5.36 -29.11
N LEU A 76 13.45 4.50 -28.11
CA LEU A 76 12.10 4.24 -27.61
C LEU A 76 11.53 5.39 -26.80
N GLN A 77 12.34 6.10 -26.02
CA GLN A 77 11.91 7.31 -25.30
C GLN A 77 11.39 8.37 -26.26
N ASN A 78 12.04 8.54 -27.42
CA ASN A 78 11.66 9.52 -28.43
C ASN A 78 10.42 9.10 -29.24
N LYS A 79 10.06 7.81 -29.26
CA LYS A 79 8.83 7.33 -29.90
C LYS A 79 7.59 7.61 -29.04
N SER A 80 6.47 7.92 -29.69
CA SER A 80 5.16 8.01 -29.02
C SER A 80 4.81 6.69 -28.34
N ARG A 81 4.18 6.72 -27.16
CA ARG A 81 3.79 5.50 -26.43
C ARG A 81 2.88 4.58 -27.27
N LEU A 82 2.03 5.17 -28.11
CA LEU A 82 1.09 4.43 -28.96
C LEU A 82 1.77 3.77 -30.17
N SER A 83 2.99 4.19 -30.53
CA SER A 83 3.74 3.66 -31.66
C SER A 83 4.86 2.70 -31.24
N ARG A 84 4.88 2.27 -29.98
CA ARG A 84 5.86 1.31 -29.46
C ARG A 84 5.31 -0.11 -29.63
N GLU A 85 6.11 -0.99 -30.20
CA GLU A 85 5.73 -2.38 -30.44
C GLU A 85 6.30 -3.31 -29.36
N ALA A 86 5.61 -4.43 -29.12
CA ALA A 86 6.05 -5.46 -28.17
C ALA A 86 7.46 -6.00 -28.49
N THR A 87 7.78 -6.10 -29.77
CA THR A 87 9.09 -6.54 -30.29
C THR A 87 10.23 -5.64 -29.85
N GLU A 88 9.98 -4.33 -29.66
CA GLU A 88 10.96 -3.35 -29.22
C GLU A 88 11.22 -3.45 -27.71
N PHE A 89 10.17 -3.72 -26.93
CA PHE A 89 10.31 -4.04 -25.51
C PHE A 89 11.12 -5.33 -25.30
N ASP A 90 10.87 -6.36 -26.13
CA ASP A 90 11.66 -7.59 -26.12
C ASP A 90 13.10 -7.39 -26.57
N ALA A 91 13.36 -6.43 -27.45
CA ALA A 91 14.72 -6.05 -27.83
C ALA A 91 15.48 -5.42 -26.65
N ILE A 92 14.85 -4.54 -25.85
CA ILE A 92 15.45 -4.02 -24.60
C ILE A 92 15.77 -5.17 -23.65
N ARG A 93 14.79 -6.05 -23.37
CA ARG A 93 14.99 -7.17 -22.43
C ARG A 93 16.18 -8.01 -22.85
N ARG A 94 16.24 -8.42 -24.12
CA ARG A 94 17.35 -9.22 -24.67
C ARG A 94 18.68 -8.49 -24.57
N ALA A 95 18.73 -7.19 -24.89
CA ALA A 95 19.95 -6.40 -24.75
C ALA A 95 20.48 -6.42 -23.31
N TYR A 96 19.61 -6.22 -22.32
CA TYR A 96 19.96 -6.33 -20.89
C TYR A 96 20.47 -7.73 -20.51
N MET A 97 19.80 -8.79 -20.99
CA MET A 97 20.21 -10.17 -20.73
C MET A 97 21.57 -10.50 -21.36
N ASP A 98 21.85 -9.99 -22.56
CA ASP A 98 23.12 -10.22 -23.25
C ASP A 98 24.29 -9.58 -22.48
N VAL A 99 24.11 -8.39 -21.90
CA VAL A 99 25.12 -7.79 -21.02
C VAL A 99 25.36 -8.66 -19.80
N GLY A 100 24.28 -9.08 -19.13
CA GLY A 100 24.38 -9.96 -17.96
C GLY A 100 25.03 -11.31 -18.26
N GLY A 101 24.76 -11.88 -19.43
CA GLY A 101 25.34 -13.14 -19.88
C GLY A 101 26.85 -13.05 -20.14
N ARG A 102 27.33 -11.95 -20.75
CA ARG A 102 28.77 -11.73 -20.97
C ARG A 102 29.52 -11.59 -19.64
N ILE A 103 28.95 -10.86 -18.68
CA ILE A 103 29.57 -10.64 -17.37
C ILE A 103 29.59 -11.95 -16.55
N SER A 104 28.50 -12.72 -16.56
CA SER A 104 28.46 -14.02 -15.86
C SER A 104 29.47 -15.03 -16.42
N ARG A 105 29.76 -14.98 -17.73
CA ARG A 105 30.83 -15.81 -18.35
C ARG A 105 32.23 -15.35 -17.95
N GLN A 106 32.46 -14.04 -17.81
CA GLN A 106 33.74 -13.52 -17.31
C GLN A 106 33.96 -13.87 -15.83
N ALA A 107 32.93 -13.76 -15.00
CA ALA A 107 33.00 -14.12 -13.58
C ALA A 107 33.30 -15.62 -13.36
N THR A 108 32.68 -16.49 -14.16
CA THR A 108 32.92 -17.94 -14.11
C THR A 108 34.30 -18.33 -14.66
N SER A 109 34.85 -17.57 -15.61
CA SER A 109 36.23 -17.75 -16.07
C SER A 109 37.28 -17.33 -15.03
N SER A 110 36.96 -16.38 -14.14
CA SER A 110 37.85 -15.98 -13.03
C SER A 110 37.71 -16.88 -11.79
N ASP A 111 36.62 -17.62 -11.66
CA ASP A 111 36.34 -18.50 -10.52
C ASP A 111 37.11 -19.84 -10.55
N GLN A 112 37.97 -20.08 -11.54
CA GLN A 112 38.89 -21.23 -11.52
C GLN A 112 40.06 -21.10 -10.51
N ALA A 113 40.15 -20.01 -9.74
CA ALA A 113 41.25 -19.82 -8.78
C ALA A 113 40.84 -19.35 -7.38
N ILE A 114 39.56 -19.45 -6.99
CA ILE A 114 39.16 -19.13 -5.61
C ILE A 114 38.50 -20.36 -4.97
N ASN A 115 39.34 -21.28 -4.51
CA ASN A 115 38.95 -22.32 -3.57
C ASN A 115 38.74 -21.69 -2.18
N VAL A 116 37.72 -20.84 -2.02
CA VAL A 116 37.27 -20.42 -0.69
C VAL A 116 36.54 -21.61 -0.09
N LYS A 117 37.27 -22.35 0.74
CA LYS A 117 36.69 -23.31 1.67
C LYS A 117 35.61 -22.57 2.47
N PRO A 118 34.32 -22.98 2.41
CA PRO A 118 33.28 -22.30 3.17
C PRO A 118 33.68 -22.32 4.65
N ALA A 119 33.58 -21.15 5.30
CA ALA A 119 33.90 -21.01 6.72
C ALA A 119 33.17 -22.11 7.51
N PRO A 120 33.86 -22.81 8.44
CA PRO A 120 33.23 -23.89 9.18
C PRO A 120 32.07 -23.33 9.99
N LEU A 121 30.90 -23.95 9.84
CA LEU A 121 29.75 -23.68 10.68
C LEU A 121 30.14 -23.94 12.14
N PRO A 122 29.75 -23.07 13.10
CA PRO A 122 30.09 -23.27 14.50
C PRO A 122 29.48 -24.58 15.00
N ARG A 123 30.31 -25.38 15.68
CA ARG A 123 29.90 -26.63 16.32
C ARG A 123 28.80 -26.36 17.33
N ARG A 124 27.77 -27.20 17.26
CA ARG A 124 26.58 -27.16 18.11
C ARG A 124 26.89 -27.89 19.41
N ASP A 125 27.41 -27.16 20.40
CA ASP A 125 27.49 -27.68 21.76
C ASP A 125 26.11 -27.60 22.42
N SER A 126 25.70 -28.73 22.95
CA SER A 126 24.49 -28.95 23.72
C SER A 126 24.61 -28.38 25.14
N ARG A 127 23.87 -27.31 25.47
CA ARG A 127 23.30 -27.03 26.81
C ARG A 127 22.39 -25.79 26.87
N THR A 128 21.13 -26.04 27.22
CA THR A 128 20.14 -25.22 27.98
C THR A 128 19.75 -23.78 27.56
N PRO A 129 18.49 -23.36 27.84
CA PRO A 129 17.81 -22.27 27.14
C PRO A 129 18.15 -20.91 27.75
N SER A 130 18.77 -20.03 26.97
CA SER A 130 19.00 -18.63 27.32
C SER A 130 18.26 -17.72 26.33
N GLU A 131 17.32 -17.00 26.91
CA GLU A 131 16.72 -15.71 26.57
C GLU A 131 16.69 -15.24 25.11
N ASP A 132 15.45 -14.95 24.67
CA ASP A 132 15.07 -14.27 23.45
C ASP A 132 15.93 -13.04 23.14
N VAL A 133 16.83 -13.17 22.17
CA VAL A 133 17.39 -12.02 21.46
C VAL A 133 16.44 -11.69 20.31
N PRO A 134 15.73 -10.55 20.32
CA PRO A 134 14.90 -10.16 19.19
C PRO A 134 15.81 -9.86 18.00
N ILE A 135 15.63 -10.62 16.91
CA ILE A 135 16.24 -10.34 15.62
C ILE A 135 15.68 -8.98 15.16
N LYS A 136 16.43 -7.90 15.43
CA LYS A 136 16.23 -6.58 14.83
C LYS A 136 16.71 -6.63 13.39
N THR A 137 15.87 -7.12 12.50
CA THR A 137 16.04 -6.91 11.06
C THR A 137 15.68 -5.45 10.76
N THR A 138 16.69 -4.59 10.69
CA THR A 138 16.54 -3.21 10.20
C THR A 138 16.38 -3.28 8.67
N LEU A 139 15.14 -3.46 8.20
CA LEU A 139 14.79 -3.33 6.78
C LEU A 139 14.77 -1.84 6.40
N GLU A 140 15.62 -1.43 5.47
CA GLU A 140 15.57 -0.11 4.84
C GLU A 140 14.39 -0.04 3.86
N ILE A 141 13.23 0.37 4.38
CA ILE A 141 11.99 0.49 3.63
C ILE A 141 11.88 1.93 3.09
N THR A 142 12.07 2.14 1.78
CA THR A 142 11.48 3.32 1.08
C THR A 142 10.57 2.81 -0.05
N PRO A 143 9.28 2.54 0.24
CA PRO A 143 8.38 1.85 -0.68
C PRO A 143 7.36 2.79 -1.35
N PHE A 144 7.48 4.12 -1.17
CA PHE A 144 6.50 5.09 -1.67
C PHE A 144 7.14 6.00 -2.72
N SER A 145 6.46 6.20 -3.86
CA SER A 145 6.86 7.16 -4.88
C SER A 145 6.29 8.53 -4.49
N ALA A 146 7.10 9.37 -3.86
CA ALA A 146 6.70 10.74 -3.54
C ALA A 146 6.73 11.61 -4.80
N GLN A 147 5.63 12.30 -5.06
CA GLN A 147 5.53 13.27 -6.14
C GLN A 147 5.76 14.67 -5.58
N LYS A 148 6.69 15.42 -6.18
CA LYS A 148 6.93 16.82 -5.84
C LYS A 148 6.00 17.73 -6.67
N LYS A 149 5.06 18.39 -6.01
CA LYS A 149 4.16 19.39 -6.61
C LYS A 149 4.52 20.78 -6.09
N GLY A 150 5.41 21.46 -6.80
CA GLY A 150 5.98 22.73 -6.36
C GLY A 150 6.84 22.57 -5.10
N LYS A 151 6.39 23.11 -3.97
CA LYS A 151 7.07 23.02 -2.66
C LYS A 151 6.49 21.95 -1.74
N ILE A 152 5.46 21.24 -2.17
CA ILE A 152 4.76 20.20 -1.42
C ILE A 152 5.15 18.84 -1.98
N TYR A 153 5.36 17.87 -1.10
CA TYR A 153 5.56 16.48 -1.49
C TYR A 153 4.33 15.68 -1.12
N ILE A 154 3.83 14.85 -2.03
CA ILE A 154 2.60 14.07 -1.85
C ILE A 154 2.91 12.60 -2.13
N TRP A 155 2.43 11.70 -1.29
CA TRP A 155 2.53 10.25 -1.52
C TRP A 155 1.36 9.51 -0.88
N ASP A 156 0.99 8.39 -1.48
CA ASP A 156 -0.01 7.49 -0.90
C ASP A 156 0.63 6.56 0.14
N TYR A 157 -0.12 6.26 1.19
CA TYR A 157 0.27 5.35 2.25
C TYR A 157 -0.89 4.45 2.65
N VAL A 158 -0.59 3.19 2.98
CA VAL A 158 -1.55 2.24 3.56
C VAL A 158 -1.15 2.01 5.02
N LEU A 159 -2.11 2.10 5.94
CA LEU A 159 -1.84 1.86 7.34
C LEU A 159 -1.41 0.42 7.59
N GLU A 160 -0.23 0.24 8.15
CA GLU A 160 0.20 -1.07 8.68
C GLU A 160 0.05 -1.10 10.20
N ASP A 161 -0.29 -2.27 10.77
CA ASP A 161 -0.42 -2.45 12.23
C ASP A 161 0.88 -2.98 12.84
N ASP A 162 1.93 -2.19 12.69
CA ASP A 162 3.27 -2.63 13.08
C ASP A 162 3.55 -2.40 14.57
N ASN A 163 2.76 -1.53 15.21
CA ASN A 163 2.98 -1.14 16.59
C ASN A 163 1.66 -0.91 17.35
N PRO A 164 1.40 -1.69 18.42
CA PRO A 164 0.18 -1.58 19.21
C PRO A 164 0.12 -0.30 20.05
N LYS A 165 1.25 0.39 20.27
CA LYS A 165 1.31 1.61 21.11
C LYS A 165 1.23 2.90 20.30
N ALA A 166 1.69 2.88 19.05
CA ALA A 166 1.77 4.07 18.24
C ALA A 166 1.57 3.76 16.76
N LEU A 167 1.00 4.72 16.04
CA LEU A 167 0.90 4.71 14.61
C LEU A 167 2.18 5.26 14.00
N THR A 168 2.81 4.50 13.12
CA THR A 168 4.00 4.93 12.39
C THR A 168 3.60 5.40 11.01
N LEU A 169 3.84 6.68 10.71
CA LEU A 169 3.69 7.24 9.36
C LEU A 169 5.07 7.42 8.74
N PRO A 170 5.33 6.86 7.55
CA PRO A 170 6.61 7.00 6.89
C PRO A 170 6.83 8.44 6.45
N MET A 171 8.08 8.85 6.49
CA MET A 171 8.55 10.12 5.97
C MET A 171 9.73 9.83 5.04
N PRO A 172 9.66 10.19 3.75
CA PRO A 172 10.78 10.04 2.83
C PRO A 172 12.08 10.64 3.40
N ARG A 173 13.19 9.88 3.31
CA ARG A 173 14.52 10.30 3.78
C ARG A 173 14.97 11.64 3.21
N GLU A 174 14.53 11.96 2.00
CA GLU A 174 14.76 13.25 1.34
C GLU A 174 14.30 14.46 2.17
N PHE A 175 13.43 14.23 3.17
CA PHE A 175 12.90 15.28 4.05
C PHE A 175 13.70 15.43 5.35
N GLU A 176 14.55 14.46 5.71
CA GLU A 176 15.42 14.51 6.90
C GLU A 176 16.34 15.75 6.97
N PRO A 177 16.97 16.23 5.86
CA PRO A 177 17.82 17.42 5.92
C PRO A 177 17.08 18.67 6.40
N SER A 178 15.76 18.75 6.20
CA SER A 178 14.92 19.86 6.67
C SER A 178 14.56 19.77 8.16
N LEU A 179 14.78 18.62 8.78
CA LEU A 179 14.43 18.29 10.16
C LEU A 179 15.71 18.05 10.98
N LYS A 180 16.23 19.11 11.62
CA LYS A 180 17.31 18.93 12.62
C LYS A 180 16.82 17.97 13.73
N LYS A 181 17.71 17.06 14.17
CA LYS A 181 17.48 16.04 15.22
C LYS A 181 16.76 16.63 16.45
N GLY A 182 15.74 15.94 16.96
CA GLY A 182 14.97 16.35 18.15
C GLY A 182 13.82 17.34 17.93
N LYS A 183 13.45 17.62 16.67
CA LYS A 183 12.35 18.54 16.35
C LYS A 183 11.01 17.83 16.23
N THR A 184 9.98 18.46 16.77
CA THR A 184 8.59 18.05 16.57
C THR A 184 8.07 18.44 15.20
N VAL A 185 7.22 17.60 14.64
CA VAL A 185 6.46 17.85 13.42
C VAL A 185 5.01 18.13 13.81
N PHE A 186 4.34 19.01 13.07
CA PHE A 186 2.90 19.18 13.18
C PHE A 186 2.22 18.14 12.30
N LEU A 187 1.48 17.22 12.89
CA LEU A 187 0.59 16.33 12.17
C LEU A 187 -0.77 16.99 12.06
N VAL A 188 -1.31 17.03 10.85
CA VAL A 188 -2.65 17.49 10.55
C VAL A 188 -3.44 16.31 10.01
N LEU A 189 -4.51 15.94 10.68
CA LEU A 189 -5.44 14.92 10.20
C LEU A 189 -6.62 15.60 9.50
N GLU A 190 -6.74 15.44 8.18
CA GLU A 190 -7.79 16.06 7.36
C GLU A 190 -8.84 15.03 6.95
N GLY A 191 -10.06 15.17 7.46
CA GLY A 191 -11.19 14.26 7.16
C GLY A 191 -11.61 13.35 8.32
N CYS A 192 -11.15 13.62 9.54
CA CYS A 192 -11.54 12.87 10.73
C CYS A 192 -12.84 13.42 11.37
N LEU A 193 -14.00 12.87 10.97
CA LEU A 193 -15.28 12.82 11.71
C LEU A 193 -16.08 14.14 11.95
N PRO A 194 -17.41 14.06 12.14
CA PRO A 194 -18.40 13.33 11.35
C PRO A 194 -18.78 14.15 10.09
N LEU A 195 -19.52 13.51 9.17
CA LEU A 195 -19.92 13.99 7.82
C LEU A 195 -20.42 15.45 7.69
N ASP A 196 -20.69 16.15 8.79
CA ASP A 196 -21.18 17.54 8.82
C ASP A 196 -20.12 18.60 9.16
N ARG A 197 -18.93 18.22 9.66
CA ARG A 197 -17.83 19.17 9.94
C ARG A 197 -16.49 18.51 9.66
N MET A 198 -15.76 19.00 8.66
CA MET A 198 -14.33 18.67 8.52
C MET A 198 -13.57 19.31 9.68
N GLU A 199 -13.35 18.56 10.76
CA GLU A 199 -12.42 18.98 11.80
C GLU A 199 -10.99 18.62 11.40
N THR A 200 -10.12 19.60 11.58
CA THR A 200 -8.68 19.48 11.34
C THR A 200 -8.02 19.30 12.70
N THR A 201 -7.60 18.08 13.03
CA THR A 201 -6.85 17.85 14.28
C THR A 201 -5.38 18.15 14.03
N VAL A 202 -4.85 19.15 14.72
CA VAL A 202 -3.42 19.47 14.70
C VAL A 202 -2.77 18.93 15.96
N SER A 203 -1.80 18.04 15.80
CA SER A 203 -1.05 17.45 16.92
C SER A 203 0.44 17.68 16.73
N LYS A 204 1.12 18.07 17.81
CA LYS A 204 2.58 18.16 17.84
C LYS A 204 3.14 16.78 18.17
N VAL A 205 3.84 16.16 17.22
CA VAL A 205 4.32 14.78 17.35
C VAL A 205 5.85 14.71 17.25
N PRO A 206 6.50 13.83 18.02
CA PRO A 206 7.94 13.64 17.92
C PRO A 206 8.30 12.99 16.58
N PHE A 207 9.35 13.52 15.94
CA PHE A 207 9.93 12.91 14.74
C PHE A 207 11.09 12.00 15.14
N SER A 208 11.07 10.75 14.68
CA SER A 208 12.14 9.80 14.93
C SER A 208 13.09 9.76 13.74
N THR A 209 14.25 10.39 13.89
CA THR A 209 15.30 10.46 12.85
C THR A 209 15.99 9.13 12.59
N ASP A 210 15.86 8.15 13.49
CA ASP A 210 16.51 6.85 13.36
C ASP A 210 15.87 5.95 12.29
N ARG A 211 14.65 6.27 11.85
CA ARG A 211 13.89 5.40 10.95
C ARG A 211 13.13 6.12 9.84
N SER A 212 13.17 7.45 9.75
CA SER A 212 12.37 8.20 8.77
C SER A 212 10.87 7.97 8.96
N PHE A 213 10.39 7.94 10.22
CA PHE A 213 8.95 7.88 10.51
C PHE A 213 8.54 8.91 11.57
N VAL A 214 7.27 9.29 11.52
CA VAL A 214 6.55 10.01 12.57
C VAL A 214 5.76 8.99 13.38
N SER A 215 5.93 9.00 14.70
CA SER A 215 5.21 8.11 15.61
C SER A 215 4.12 8.88 16.34
N ILE A 216 2.87 8.41 16.23
CA ILE A 216 1.70 9.06 16.79
C ILE A 216 1.11 8.14 17.86
N PRO A 217 1.01 8.56 19.13
CA PRO A 217 0.40 7.74 20.16
C PRO A 217 -1.04 7.35 19.79
N ARG A 218 -1.39 6.06 19.88
CA ARG A 218 -2.73 5.58 19.53
C ARG A 218 -3.83 6.17 20.42
N MET A 219 -3.52 6.55 21.65
CA MET A 219 -4.51 7.10 22.61
C MET A 219 -5.16 8.42 22.16
N GLY A 220 -4.55 9.15 21.21
CA GLY A 220 -5.10 10.39 20.66
C GLY A 220 -5.75 10.23 19.28
N LEU A 221 -5.77 9.02 18.72
CA LEU A 221 -6.31 8.80 17.38
C LEU A 221 -7.83 8.56 17.41
N PRO A 222 -8.55 9.05 16.39
CA PRO A 222 -9.95 8.71 16.19
C PRO A 222 -10.21 7.20 16.15
N LYS A 223 -11.33 6.76 16.77
CA LYS A 223 -11.68 5.33 16.94
C LYS A 223 -11.89 4.57 15.62
N ASN A 224 -12.10 5.29 14.52
CA ASN A 224 -12.34 4.78 13.18
C ASN A 224 -11.05 4.45 12.41
N PHE A 225 -9.86 4.61 13.00
CA PHE A 225 -8.62 4.16 12.37
C PHE A 225 -8.53 2.64 12.37
N PHE A 226 -8.10 2.08 11.24
CA PHE A 226 -7.91 0.64 11.11
C PHE A 226 -6.74 0.30 10.16
N PRO A 227 -6.03 -0.81 10.41
CA PRO A 227 -5.00 -1.29 9.50
C PRO A 227 -5.55 -1.58 8.10
N GLY A 228 -4.86 -1.12 7.07
CA GLY A 228 -5.29 -1.16 5.67
C GLY A 228 -6.01 0.10 5.18
N MET A 229 -6.24 1.10 6.05
CA MET A 229 -6.77 2.41 5.64
C MET A 229 -5.77 3.14 4.72
N LYS A 230 -6.26 3.80 3.66
CA LYS A 230 -5.42 4.58 2.73
C LYS A 230 -5.36 6.06 3.13
N PHE A 231 -4.18 6.65 2.96
CA PHE A 231 -3.89 8.05 3.21
C PHE A 231 -3.24 8.67 1.99
N GLU A 232 -3.62 9.91 1.72
CA GLU A 232 -2.77 10.84 0.96
C GLU A 232 -1.95 11.64 1.98
N LEU A 233 -0.64 11.38 2.03
CA LEU A 233 0.28 12.09 2.91
C LEU A 233 0.92 13.26 2.15
N SER A 234 0.92 14.44 2.76
CA SER A 234 1.52 15.66 2.20
C SER A 234 2.50 16.30 3.17
N TRP A 235 3.71 16.58 2.72
CA TRP A 235 4.74 17.27 3.51
C TRP A 235 4.89 18.72 3.09
N LEU A 236 4.78 19.65 4.05
CA LEU A 236 5.03 21.08 3.89
C LEU A 236 6.31 21.46 4.65
N PRO A 237 7.49 21.46 4.00
CA PRO A 237 8.78 21.68 4.67
C PRO A 237 8.85 23.00 5.43
N GLN A 238 8.29 24.08 4.86
CA GLN A 238 8.34 25.43 5.43
C GLN A 238 7.59 25.53 6.76
N LYS A 239 6.49 24.79 6.90
CA LYS A 239 5.65 24.77 8.12
C LYS A 239 6.00 23.63 9.07
N ARG A 240 6.89 22.71 8.64
CA ARG A 240 7.15 21.42 9.30
C ARG A 240 5.86 20.65 9.59
N THR A 241 4.98 20.62 8.59
CA THR A 241 3.64 20.05 8.72
C THR A 241 3.51 18.83 7.83
N LEU A 242 3.19 17.69 8.43
CA LEU A 242 2.73 16.49 7.75
C LEU A 242 1.21 16.49 7.79
N ILE A 243 0.58 16.56 6.62
CA ILE A 243 -0.86 16.43 6.47
C ILE A 243 -1.14 14.97 6.10
N ALA A 244 -2.04 14.32 6.82
CA ALA A 244 -2.57 13.01 6.50
C ALA A 244 -4.05 13.15 6.19
N LYS A 245 -4.37 13.04 4.90
CA LYS A 245 -5.73 13.23 4.39
C LYS A 245 -6.40 11.87 4.16
N PHE A 246 -7.66 11.79 4.59
CA PHE A 246 -8.51 10.62 4.44
C PHE A 246 -9.52 10.82 3.32
N ASN A 247 -9.70 9.79 2.49
CA ASN A 247 -10.76 9.77 1.52
C ASN A 247 -11.92 8.93 2.06
N ILE A 248 -13.11 9.53 2.11
CA ILE A 248 -14.34 8.83 2.49
C ILE A 248 -14.83 8.03 1.28
N LEU A 249 -15.24 6.78 1.50
CA LEU A 249 -15.87 5.99 0.43
C LEU A 249 -17.20 6.63 0.04
N GLN A 250 -17.46 6.71 -1.27
CA GLN A 250 -18.76 7.15 -1.78
C GLN A 250 -19.92 6.31 -1.23
N SER A 251 -19.66 5.04 -0.92
CA SER A 251 -20.60 4.14 -0.26
C SER A 251 -19.85 3.30 0.78
N PRO A 252 -20.17 3.42 2.08
CA PRO A 252 -19.57 2.58 3.10
C PRO A 252 -19.84 1.10 2.84
N VAL A 253 -18.89 0.25 3.23
CA VAL A 253 -18.96 -1.20 3.02
C VAL A 253 -18.78 -1.95 4.33
N ARG A 254 -19.33 -3.16 4.42
CA ARG A 254 -18.99 -4.13 5.46
C ARG A 254 -18.01 -5.13 4.89
N PHE A 255 -16.81 -5.17 5.46
CA PHE A 255 -15.75 -6.11 5.14
C PHE A 255 -15.68 -7.17 6.23
N ASN A 256 -16.06 -8.42 5.93
CA ASN A 256 -16.23 -9.49 6.92
C ASN A 256 -17.08 -9.04 8.13
N GLY A 257 -18.16 -8.28 7.84
CA GLY A 257 -19.06 -7.71 8.85
C GLY A 257 -18.61 -6.38 9.47
N ARG A 258 -17.34 -5.99 9.36
CA ARG A 258 -16.78 -4.73 9.87
C ARG A 258 -17.13 -3.56 8.96
N LEU A 259 -17.72 -2.50 9.50
CA LEU A 259 -18.01 -1.27 8.75
C LEU A 259 -16.72 -0.51 8.41
N LEU A 260 -16.49 -0.26 7.12
CA LEU A 260 -15.44 0.59 6.58
C LEU A 260 -16.07 1.80 5.88
N GLN A 261 -15.65 2.99 6.27
CA GLN A 261 -16.17 4.26 5.75
C GLN A 261 -15.15 5.03 4.91
N PHE A 262 -13.89 4.59 4.92
CA PHE A 262 -12.77 5.27 4.28
C PHE A 262 -12.12 4.35 3.27
N GLU A 263 -11.45 4.93 2.28
CA GLU A 263 -10.66 4.20 1.31
C GLU A 263 -9.66 3.27 2.01
N TYR A 264 -9.52 2.07 1.46
CA TYR A 264 -8.74 1.01 2.05
C TYR A 264 -8.05 0.17 0.98
N ASP A 265 -7.06 -0.59 1.44
CA ASP A 265 -6.36 -1.62 0.71
C ASP A 265 -6.88 -2.98 1.18
N ALA A 266 -7.66 -3.67 0.35
CA ALA A 266 -8.29 -4.94 0.71
C ALA A 266 -7.28 -6.05 1.10
N PRO A 267 -6.12 -6.20 0.44
CA PRO A 267 -5.06 -7.11 0.91
C PRO A 267 -4.64 -6.84 2.36
N SER A 268 -4.38 -5.58 2.68
CA SER A 268 -3.94 -5.17 4.01
C SER A 268 -5.03 -5.36 5.05
N VAL A 269 -6.29 -5.02 4.75
CA VAL A 269 -7.42 -5.30 5.65
C VAL A 269 -7.57 -6.80 5.89
N THR A 270 -7.48 -7.63 4.85
CA THR A 270 -7.58 -9.10 4.96
C THR A 270 -6.51 -9.66 5.90
N ARG A 271 -5.25 -9.28 5.71
CA ARG A 271 -4.14 -9.74 6.58
C ARG A 271 -4.32 -9.32 8.04
N ASN A 272 -4.80 -8.09 8.26
CA ASN A 272 -4.94 -7.54 9.61
C ASN A 272 -6.23 -7.95 10.33
N THR A 273 -7.21 -8.51 9.60
CA THR A 273 -8.45 -9.05 10.16
C THR A 273 -8.46 -10.57 10.26
N ALA A 274 -7.31 -11.21 10.02
CA ALA A 274 -7.14 -12.64 10.19
C ALA A 274 -7.47 -13.10 11.63
N PRO A 275 -8.02 -14.32 11.81
CA PRO A 275 -8.26 -14.88 13.13
C PRO A 275 -6.99 -14.83 14.00
N GLY A 276 -7.13 -14.40 15.25
CA GLY A 276 -6.00 -14.19 16.16
C GLY A 276 -5.24 -12.87 15.98
N GLY A 277 -5.78 -11.95 15.18
CA GLY A 277 -5.24 -10.59 15.01
C GLY A 277 -4.27 -10.45 13.84
N PRO A 278 -3.50 -9.35 13.76
CA PRO A 278 -2.60 -9.08 12.64
C PRO A 278 -1.49 -10.14 12.52
N ALA A 279 -0.81 -10.16 11.38
CA ALA A 279 0.28 -11.11 11.10
C ALA A 279 1.42 -11.04 12.13
N THR A 280 1.64 -9.86 12.72
CA THR A 280 2.65 -9.59 13.75
C THR A 280 2.23 -10.06 15.15
N ALA A 281 0.95 -10.32 15.38
CA ALA A 281 0.46 -10.81 16.67
C ALA A 281 0.79 -12.29 16.87
N LYS A 282 1.08 -12.67 18.12
CA LYS A 282 1.18 -14.07 18.54
C LYS A 282 -0.23 -14.61 18.76
N PRO A 283 -0.78 -15.44 17.86
CA PRO A 283 -2.14 -15.94 18.02
C PRO A 283 -2.22 -16.89 19.22
N SER A 284 -3.32 -16.84 19.95
CA SER A 284 -3.63 -17.76 21.05
C SER A 284 -5.10 -18.20 20.98
N GLY A 285 -5.39 -19.42 21.45
CA GLY A 285 -6.76 -19.93 21.56
C GLY A 285 -7.50 -20.21 20.24
N LEU A 286 -6.81 -20.25 19.10
CA LEU A 286 -7.46 -20.51 17.80
C LEU A 286 -7.75 -22.00 17.58
N SER A 287 -8.93 -22.28 17.06
CA SER A 287 -9.32 -23.59 16.52
C SER A 287 -8.56 -23.94 15.23
N ALA A 288 -8.54 -25.22 14.84
CA ALA A 288 -7.92 -25.65 13.58
C ALA A 288 -8.50 -24.92 12.35
N LYS A 289 -9.82 -24.68 12.32
CA LYS A 289 -10.49 -23.89 11.27
C LYS A 289 -9.97 -22.46 11.20
N GLU A 290 -9.88 -21.79 12.34
CA GLU A 290 -9.35 -20.42 12.42
C GLU A 290 -7.89 -20.35 12.00
N TRP A 291 -7.09 -21.38 12.30
CA TRP A 291 -5.71 -21.48 11.83
C TRP A 291 -5.61 -21.64 10.31
N VAL A 292 -6.50 -22.42 9.68
CA VAL A 292 -6.56 -22.52 8.21
C VAL A 292 -6.88 -21.15 7.60
N LEU A 293 -7.92 -20.49 8.09
CA LEU A 293 -8.31 -19.15 7.63
C LEU A 293 -7.20 -18.11 7.86
N ARG A 294 -6.54 -18.12 9.03
CA ARG A 294 -5.39 -17.27 9.34
C ARG A 294 -4.26 -17.50 8.34
N THR A 295 -3.95 -18.75 8.04
CA THR A 295 -2.85 -19.11 7.14
C THR A 295 -3.12 -18.60 5.73
N LEU A 296 -4.35 -18.77 5.23
CA LEU A 296 -4.77 -18.22 3.94
C LEU A 296 -4.65 -16.69 3.93
N GLN A 297 -5.22 -16.00 4.93
CA GLN A 297 -5.26 -14.54 4.95
C GLN A 297 -3.89 -13.89 5.15
N VAL A 298 -2.99 -14.49 5.95
CA VAL A 298 -1.67 -13.93 6.27
C VAL A 298 -0.62 -14.28 5.21
N VAL A 299 -0.57 -15.55 4.77
CA VAL A 299 0.51 -16.08 3.93
C VAL A 299 0.07 -16.33 2.48
N GLY A 300 -1.23 -16.43 2.23
CA GLY A 300 -1.75 -16.56 0.87
C GLY A 300 -1.35 -15.39 -0.02
N TYR A 301 -1.38 -15.63 -1.32
CA TYR A 301 -1.25 -14.58 -2.32
C TYR A 301 -2.60 -13.84 -2.40
N LEU A 302 -2.59 -12.53 -2.13
CA LEU A 302 -3.80 -11.71 -2.16
C LEU A 302 -3.86 -10.90 -3.45
N ASP A 303 -5.03 -10.92 -4.10
CA ASP A 303 -5.35 -10.01 -5.22
C ASP A 303 -5.82 -8.63 -4.71
N ALA A 304 -6.16 -7.73 -5.62
CA ALA A 304 -6.54 -6.35 -5.29
C ALA A 304 -7.83 -6.26 -4.46
N GLU A 305 -8.69 -7.26 -4.56
CA GLU A 305 -9.96 -7.41 -3.84
C GLU A 305 -9.77 -8.06 -2.45
N GLY A 306 -8.56 -8.52 -2.14
CA GLY A 306 -8.24 -9.20 -0.88
C GLY A 306 -8.61 -10.69 -0.88
N VAL A 307 -8.91 -11.28 -2.03
CA VAL A 307 -9.06 -12.73 -2.17
C VAL A 307 -7.70 -13.37 -2.00
N ALA A 308 -7.60 -14.31 -1.07
CA ALA A 308 -6.36 -15.00 -0.75
C ALA A 308 -6.36 -16.41 -1.35
N VAL A 309 -5.28 -16.75 -2.07
CA VAL A 309 -5.07 -18.10 -2.61
C VAL A 309 -3.78 -18.71 -2.07
N LEU A 310 -3.81 -20.01 -1.80
CA LEU A 310 -2.65 -20.79 -1.35
C LEU A 310 -2.72 -22.20 -1.93
N ALA A 311 -1.58 -22.75 -2.36
CA ALA A 311 -1.51 -24.15 -2.77
C ALA A 311 -1.89 -25.06 -1.59
N GLU A 312 -2.78 -26.03 -1.82
CA GLU A 312 -3.30 -26.89 -0.75
C GLU A 312 -2.16 -27.67 -0.07
N GLU A 313 -1.21 -28.19 -0.84
CA GLU A 313 0.01 -28.85 -0.34
C GLU A 313 0.91 -27.95 0.53
N ALA A 314 0.81 -26.63 0.39
CA ALA A 314 1.62 -25.68 1.15
C ALA A 314 0.96 -25.27 2.48
N LEU A 315 -0.29 -25.68 2.74
CA LEU A 315 -1.06 -25.24 3.89
C LEU A 315 -0.39 -25.64 5.21
N GLU A 316 -0.18 -26.93 5.43
CA GLU A 316 0.34 -27.46 6.71
C GLU A 316 1.71 -26.89 7.06
N ARG A 317 2.62 -26.83 6.07
CA ARG A 317 3.95 -26.23 6.24
C ARG A 317 3.87 -24.78 6.69
N ASN A 318 2.95 -24.00 6.09
CA ASN A 318 2.78 -22.60 6.46
C ASN A 318 2.08 -22.43 7.82
N MET A 319 1.13 -23.30 8.17
CA MET A 319 0.50 -23.31 9.49
C MET A 319 1.54 -23.51 10.60
N VAL A 320 2.42 -24.50 10.46
CA VAL A 320 3.51 -24.75 11.42
C VAL A 320 4.44 -23.55 11.52
N ARG A 321 4.79 -22.92 10.39
CA ARG A 321 5.61 -21.70 10.38
C ARG A 321 4.96 -20.52 11.11
N LEU A 322 3.63 -20.43 11.09
CA LEU A 322 2.87 -19.42 11.83
C LEU A 322 2.63 -19.78 13.31
N GLY A 323 3.11 -20.94 13.76
CA GLY A 323 3.02 -21.38 15.16
C GLY A 323 1.94 -22.41 15.46
N PHE A 324 1.32 -23.02 14.44
CA PHE A 324 0.40 -24.14 14.67
C PHE A 324 1.15 -25.36 15.23
N PRO A 325 0.65 -26.05 16.27
CA PRO A 325 1.33 -27.21 16.84
C PRO A 325 1.41 -28.39 15.85
N ALA A 326 2.63 -28.81 15.50
CA ALA A 326 2.86 -29.89 14.53
C ALA A 326 2.16 -31.22 14.90
N GLY A 327 2.04 -31.53 16.21
CA GLY A 327 1.32 -32.72 16.68
C GLY A 327 -0.19 -32.73 16.39
N GLN A 328 -0.76 -31.60 15.97
CA GLN A 328 -2.19 -31.47 15.65
C GLN A 328 -2.48 -31.42 14.14
N LEU A 329 -1.48 -31.66 13.28
CA LEU A 329 -1.64 -31.60 11.82
C LEU A 329 -2.74 -32.55 11.29
N HIS A 330 -2.93 -33.70 11.93
CA HIS A 330 -4.02 -34.64 11.60
C HIS A 330 -5.42 -34.00 11.65
N ARG A 331 -5.61 -32.87 12.34
CA ARG A 331 -6.90 -32.15 12.43
C ARG A 331 -7.13 -31.20 11.24
N VAL A 332 -6.09 -30.88 10.48
CA VAL A 332 -6.15 -29.88 9.40
C VAL A 332 -7.05 -30.35 8.27
N THR A 333 -6.93 -31.61 7.84
CA THR A 333 -7.77 -32.17 6.77
C THR A 333 -9.27 -32.08 7.10
N HIS A 334 -9.64 -32.37 8.35
CA HIS A 334 -11.03 -32.22 8.82
C HIS A 334 -11.45 -30.76 8.82
N ALA A 335 -10.63 -29.86 9.35
CA ALA A 335 -10.91 -28.42 9.39
C ALA A 335 -11.09 -27.81 7.99
N VAL A 336 -10.27 -28.21 7.00
CA VAL A 336 -10.42 -27.80 5.61
C VAL A 336 -11.75 -28.27 5.04
N SER A 337 -12.11 -29.53 5.30
CA SER A 337 -13.37 -30.13 4.83
C SER A 337 -14.60 -29.40 5.41
N GLU A 338 -14.57 -29.08 6.71
CA GLU A 338 -15.61 -28.27 7.34
C GLU A 338 -15.71 -26.87 6.72
N LEU A 339 -14.58 -26.18 6.51
CA LEU A 339 -14.59 -24.83 5.93
C LEU A 339 -15.08 -24.81 4.46
N LEU A 340 -14.81 -25.87 3.70
CA LEU A 340 -15.36 -26.06 2.36
C LEU A 340 -16.89 -26.25 2.41
N ASN A 341 -17.38 -27.08 3.33
CA ASN A 341 -18.81 -27.31 3.53
C ASN A 341 -19.53 -26.02 3.99
N GLU A 342 -18.91 -25.23 4.85
CA GLU A 342 -19.41 -23.92 5.30
C GLU A 342 -19.29 -22.81 4.24
N SER A 343 -18.71 -23.11 3.06
CA SER A 343 -18.42 -22.13 1.99
C SER A 343 -17.60 -20.93 2.48
N LYS A 344 -16.73 -21.14 3.47
CA LYS A 344 -15.78 -20.13 3.96
C LYS A 344 -14.51 -20.09 3.12
N ILE A 345 -14.18 -21.22 2.50
CA ILE A 345 -13.10 -21.36 1.53
C ILE A 345 -13.60 -22.19 0.34
N HIS A 346 -12.90 -22.14 -0.79
CA HIS A 346 -13.21 -22.91 -1.99
C HIS A 346 -11.94 -23.58 -2.53
N ARG A 347 -12.08 -24.76 -3.13
CA ARG A 347 -11.03 -25.33 -3.99
C ARG A 347 -11.15 -24.76 -5.38
N VAL A 348 -10.04 -24.28 -5.93
CA VAL A 348 -9.96 -23.73 -7.28
C VAL A 348 -8.70 -24.24 -7.98
N GLN A 349 -8.73 -24.30 -9.31
CA GLN A 349 -7.56 -24.67 -10.12
C GLN A 349 -6.74 -23.43 -10.45
N GLY A 350 -5.44 -23.49 -10.14
CA GLY A 350 -4.45 -22.48 -10.51
C GLY A 350 -3.25 -23.07 -11.22
N SER A 351 -2.20 -22.26 -11.39
CA SER A 351 -0.91 -22.71 -11.88
C SER A 351 0.22 -22.07 -11.08
N ILE A 352 1.43 -22.60 -11.17
CA ILE A 352 2.62 -21.94 -10.62
C ILE A 352 3.19 -20.95 -11.64
N GLY A 353 3.35 -19.69 -11.22
CA GLY A 353 4.03 -18.64 -11.96
C GLY A 353 5.52 -18.89 -12.11
N SER A 354 6.17 -18.18 -13.03
CA SER A 354 7.64 -18.24 -13.20
C SER A 354 8.41 -17.85 -11.92
N THR A 355 7.78 -17.13 -11.00
CA THR A 355 8.34 -16.76 -9.70
C THR A 355 8.03 -17.76 -8.58
N GLY A 356 7.42 -18.92 -8.88
CA GLY A 356 7.05 -19.91 -7.87
C GLY A 356 5.80 -19.56 -7.06
N HIS A 357 5.06 -18.52 -7.43
CA HIS A 357 3.81 -18.11 -6.75
C HIS A 357 2.58 -18.70 -7.44
N PRO A 358 1.52 -19.05 -6.69
CA PRO A 358 0.26 -19.47 -7.29
C PRO A 358 -0.35 -18.33 -8.12
N ILE A 359 -0.83 -18.67 -9.30
CA ILE A 359 -1.61 -17.80 -10.19
C ILE A 359 -3.01 -18.39 -10.28
N PHE A 360 -4.01 -17.53 -10.11
CA PHE A 360 -5.42 -17.87 -10.28
C PHE A 360 -6.07 -16.83 -11.22
N PRO A 361 -6.82 -17.25 -12.26
CA PRO A 361 -7.10 -18.63 -12.66
C PRO A 361 -5.89 -19.35 -13.26
N SER A 362 -6.03 -20.68 -13.47
CA SER A 362 -5.01 -21.50 -14.14
C SER A 362 -4.63 -20.92 -15.51
N VAL A 363 -3.34 -20.93 -15.83
CA VAL A 363 -2.80 -20.40 -17.08
C VAL A 363 -2.68 -21.54 -18.10
N PRO A 364 -3.16 -21.35 -19.35
CA PRO A 364 -2.99 -22.35 -20.41
C PRO A 364 -1.53 -22.78 -20.56
N HIS A 365 -1.32 -24.09 -20.79
CA HIS A 365 0.00 -24.71 -20.98
C HIS A 365 0.90 -24.76 -19.73
N LYS A 366 0.38 -24.43 -18.54
CA LYS A 366 1.06 -24.70 -17.27
C LYS A 366 0.38 -25.86 -16.53
N PRO A 367 1.14 -26.65 -15.75
CA PRO A 367 0.54 -27.68 -14.90
C PRO A 367 -0.48 -27.07 -13.96
N PRO A 368 -1.73 -27.60 -13.93
CA PRO A 368 -2.72 -27.16 -12.96
C PRO A 368 -2.34 -27.63 -11.55
N ILE A 369 -2.68 -26.83 -10.55
CA ILE A 369 -2.51 -27.16 -9.14
C ILE A 369 -3.77 -26.82 -8.34
N ASP A 370 -4.03 -27.59 -7.29
CA ASP A 370 -5.11 -27.34 -6.36
C ASP A 370 -4.76 -26.18 -5.42
N LEU A 371 -5.60 -25.14 -5.46
CA LEU A 371 -5.51 -23.98 -4.58
C LEU A 371 -6.71 -23.94 -3.64
N LEU A 372 -6.44 -23.59 -2.39
CA LEU A 372 -7.45 -23.13 -1.45
C LEU A 372 -7.62 -21.62 -1.59
N CYS A 373 -8.86 -21.18 -1.77
CA CYS A 373 -9.25 -19.79 -2.00
C CYS A 373 -10.14 -19.29 -0.84
N PHE A 374 -9.72 -18.23 -0.17
CA PHE A 374 -10.54 -17.46 0.76
C PHE A 374 -10.99 -16.16 0.10
N ARG A 375 -12.29 -15.88 0.08
CA ARG A 375 -12.84 -14.62 -0.43
C ARG A 375 -13.44 -13.80 0.73
N PRO A 376 -13.00 -12.55 0.94
CA PRO A 376 -13.62 -11.69 1.94
C PRO A 376 -15.09 -11.40 1.58
N GLN A 377 -15.94 -11.34 2.59
CA GLN A 377 -17.34 -10.95 2.43
C GLN A 377 -17.43 -9.42 2.42
N ILE A 378 -17.55 -8.84 1.23
CA ILE A 378 -17.71 -7.40 1.04
C ILE A 378 -19.15 -7.13 0.63
N THR A 379 -19.90 -6.46 1.49
CA THR A 379 -21.30 -6.08 1.22
C THR A 379 -21.48 -4.58 1.40
N PRO A 380 -22.30 -3.88 0.60
CA PRO A 380 -22.63 -2.49 0.85
C PRO A 380 -23.25 -2.35 2.24
N ALA A 381 -22.81 -1.37 3.02
CA ALA A 381 -23.41 -1.07 4.30
C ALA A 381 -24.77 -0.40 4.03
N SER A 382 -25.84 -1.18 3.92
CA SER A 382 -27.19 -0.64 3.73
C SER A 382 -27.53 0.34 4.85
N ASP A 383 -27.98 1.56 4.48
CA ASP A 383 -28.47 2.59 5.39
C ASP A 383 -29.61 2.14 6.32
N LYS A 384 -30.23 0.98 6.03
CA LYS A 384 -31.35 0.46 6.82
C LYS A 384 -30.90 -0.16 8.15
N ALA A 385 -29.67 -0.65 8.26
CA ALA A 385 -29.20 -1.32 9.49
C ALA A 385 -28.69 -0.35 10.57
N SER A 386 -28.36 0.89 10.22
CA SER A 386 -27.93 1.92 11.17
C SER A 386 -29.09 2.69 11.82
N ARG A 387 -30.35 2.43 11.45
CA ARG A 387 -31.54 3.09 12.04
C ARG A 387 -32.02 2.48 13.36
N LYS A 388 -31.36 1.46 13.92
CA LYS A 388 -31.85 0.75 15.12
C LYS A 388 -31.12 1.02 16.45
N SER A 389 -30.16 1.94 16.53
CA SER A 389 -29.56 2.26 17.85
C SER A 389 -29.05 3.68 18.06
N VAL A 390 -29.44 4.64 17.22
CA VAL A 390 -29.36 6.05 17.60
C VAL A 390 -30.80 6.51 17.69
N ARG A 391 -31.24 6.89 18.90
CA ARG A 391 -32.48 7.64 19.10
C ARG A 391 -32.45 8.78 18.08
N GLN A 392 -33.20 8.64 16.98
CA GLN A 392 -33.39 9.71 16.03
C GLN A 392 -34.17 10.78 16.79
N LEU A 393 -33.44 11.75 17.33
CA LEU A 393 -34.04 13.05 17.61
C LEU A 393 -34.68 13.50 16.29
N PRO A 394 -35.95 13.98 16.33
CA PRO A 394 -36.66 14.36 15.11
C PRO A 394 -35.81 15.34 14.33
N GLN A 395 -35.48 15.00 13.08
CA GLN A 395 -34.76 15.89 12.19
C GLN A 395 -35.62 17.15 12.03
N LYS A 396 -35.19 18.23 12.68
CA LYS A 396 -35.83 19.52 12.54
C LYS A 396 -35.68 19.97 11.07
N PRO A 397 -36.72 20.58 10.47
CA PRO A 397 -36.64 21.09 9.12
C PRO A 397 -35.44 22.03 8.99
N GLN A 398 -34.48 21.66 8.14
CA GLN A 398 -33.31 22.49 7.88
C GLN A 398 -33.78 23.76 7.17
N THR A 399 -33.62 24.88 7.85
CA THR A 399 -33.94 26.20 7.31
C THR A 399 -32.65 26.77 6.71
N VAL A 400 -32.62 26.91 5.39
CA VAL A 400 -31.48 27.47 4.67
C VAL A 400 -31.57 28.98 4.75
N SER A 401 -30.56 29.64 5.33
CA SER A 401 -30.48 31.11 5.36
C SER A 401 -30.47 31.70 3.94
N GLY A 402 -31.02 32.90 3.78
CA GLY A 402 -31.00 33.56 2.47
C GLY A 402 -29.56 33.86 2.02
N PHE A 403 -29.28 33.73 0.73
CA PHE A 403 -27.94 33.94 0.19
C PHE A 403 -27.97 34.56 -1.21
N VAL A 404 -26.86 35.21 -1.57
CA VAL A 404 -26.68 35.83 -2.89
C VAL A 404 -26.08 34.82 -3.87
N ARG A 405 -26.69 34.68 -5.04
CA ARG A 405 -26.25 33.76 -6.11
C ARG A 405 -26.02 34.54 -7.40
N ARG A 406 -25.04 34.11 -8.21
CA ARG A 406 -24.79 34.64 -9.56
C ARG A 406 -25.84 34.15 -10.56
N LEU A 407 -26.38 35.06 -11.37
CA LEU A 407 -27.27 34.76 -12.48
C LEU A 407 -26.46 34.41 -13.75
N PRO A 408 -27.05 33.66 -14.70
CA PRO A 408 -26.51 33.48 -16.04
C PRO A 408 -26.22 34.82 -16.74
N ALA A 409 -25.28 34.82 -17.68
CA ALA A 409 -24.90 36.03 -18.41
C ALA A 409 -26.11 36.65 -19.14
N GLY A 410 -26.30 37.97 -18.99
CA GLY A 410 -27.41 38.71 -19.60
C GLY A 410 -28.69 38.76 -18.77
N GLN A 411 -28.77 38.05 -17.63
CA GLN A 411 -29.95 38.09 -16.75
C GLN A 411 -29.75 39.07 -15.59
N GLN A 412 -30.84 39.75 -15.23
CA GLN A 412 -30.90 40.67 -14.08
C GLN A 412 -31.80 40.09 -12.99
N ALA A 413 -31.59 40.50 -11.74
CA ALA A 413 -32.47 40.13 -10.64
C ALA A 413 -33.87 40.68 -10.90
N SER A 414 -34.90 39.90 -10.54
CA SER A 414 -36.27 40.42 -10.50
C SER A 414 -36.40 41.49 -9.41
N MET A 415 -37.37 42.39 -9.57
CA MET A 415 -37.68 43.40 -8.54
C MET A 415 -37.92 42.76 -7.17
N ASP A 416 -38.70 41.67 -7.13
CA ASP A 416 -38.97 40.88 -5.92
C ASP A 416 -37.71 40.33 -5.21
N ALA A 417 -36.63 40.10 -5.96
CA ALA A 417 -35.36 39.61 -5.42
C ALA A 417 -34.47 40.76 -4.92
N LEU A 418 -34.57 41.95 -5.54
CA LEU A 418 -33.94 43.18 -5.05
C LEU A 418 -34.60 43.63 -3.73
N ASP A 419 -35.93 43.69 -3.70
CA ASP A 419 -36.71 44.06 -2.50
C ASP A 419 -36.42 43.09 -1.34
N ALA A 420 -36.33 41.79 -1.64
CA ALA A 420 -36.00 40.78 -0.64
C ALA A 420 -34.58 40.90 -0.09
N HIS A 421 -33.63 41.37 -0.90
CA HIS A 421 -32.26 41.61 -0.47
C HIS A 421 -32.20 42.84 0.46
N GLU A 422 -32.88 43.93 0.10
CA GLU A 422 -32.97 45.12 0.95
C GLU A 422 -33.64 44.82 2.29
N GLU A 423 -34.69 44.00 2.28
CA GLU A 423 -35.37 43.59 3.52
C GLU A 423 -34.49 42.65 4.37
N ALA A 424 -33.70 41.78 3.75
CA ALA A 424 -32.74 40.93 4.47
C ALA A 424 -31.57 41.74 5.06
N GLN A 425 -31.15 42.82 4.40
CA GLN A 425 -30.18 43.79 4.95
C GLN A 425 -30.76 44.54 6.15
N ARG A 426 -32.02 45.01 6.05
CA ARG A 426 -32.73 45.65 7.18
C ARG A 426 -32.82 44.74 8.42
N ARG A 427 -32.87 43.42 8.22
CA ARG A 427 -32.94 42.41 9.30
C ARG A 427 -31.57 41.86 9.73
N ALA A 428 -30.47 42.39 9.20
CA ALA A 428 -29.11 41.91 9.43
C ALA A 428 -28.89 40.41 9.10
N GLU A 429 -29.67 39.87 8.16
CA GLU A 429 -29.58 38.46 7.74
C GLU A 429 -28.48 38.22 6.68
N VAL A 430 -27.89 39.29 6.14
CA VAL A 430 -26.82 39.26 5.14
C VAL A 430 -25.65 40.10 5.63
N ALA A 431 -24.45 39.52 5.68
CA ALA A 431 -23.26 40.15 6.27
C ALA A 431 -22.64 41.32 5.46
N ASN A 432 -23.27 41.74 4.35
CA ASN A 432 -22.76 42.77 3.46
C ASN A 432 -23.79 43.89 3.30
N ASP A 433 -23.46 45.10 3.75
CA ASP A 433 -24.31 46.30 3.64
C ASP A 433 -24.29 46.96 2.25
N LYS A 434 -23.84 46.23 1.22
CA LYS A 434 -23.72 46.76 -0.15
C LYS A 434 -24.93 46.35 -0.99
N PRO A 435 -25.45 47.21 -1.87
CA PRO A 435 -26.55 46.84 -2.77
C PRO A 435 -26.16 45.67 -3.67
N LEU A 436 -27.16 44.89 -4.11
CA LEU A 436 -26.96 43.70 -4.93
C LEU A 436 -26.30 44.09 -6.27
N LYS A 437 -25.17 43.45 -6.59
CA LYS A 437 -24.43 43.74 -7.83
C LYS A 437 -25.22 43.28 -9.07
N PRO A 438 -25.10 43.98 -10.21
CA PRO A 438 -25.65 43.50 -11.49
C PRO A 438 -25.18 42.07 -11.80
N GLY A 439 -26.12 41.23 -12.24
CA GLY A 439 -25.85 39.80 -12.53
C GLY A 439 -25.85 38.88 -11.30
N TYR A 440 -26.32 39.35 -10.14
CA TYR A 440 -26.58 38.53 -8.96
C TYR A 440 -28.05 38.62 -8.56
N THR A 441 -28.57 37.57 -7.92
CA THR A 441 -29.93 37.49 -7.35
C THR A 441 -29.87 37.08 -5.88
N PHE A 442 -30.87 37.46 -5.10
CA PHE A 442 -31.01 37.01 -3.72
C PHE A 442 -32.02 35.86 -3.61
N VAL A 443 -31.62 34.78 -2.96
CA VAL A 443 -32.47 33.63 -2.68
C VAL A 443 -32.99 33.75 -1.25
N ARG A 444 -34.30 33.82 -1.10
CA ARG A 444 -34.95 33.93 0.23
C ARG A 444 -34.70 32.67 1.06
N LYS A 445 -34.71 32.88 2.38
CA LYS A 445 -34.71 31.80 3.37
C LYS A 445 -35.87 30.85 3.09
N HIS A 446 -35.57 29.56 2.92
CA HIS A 446 -36.58 28.53 2.68
C HIS A 446 -36.28 27.28 3.52
N ARG A 447 -37.34 26.52 3.82
CA ARG A 447 -37.23 25.24 4.49
C ARG A 447 -37.07 24.15 3.45
N ARG A 448 -36.04 23.32 3.62
CA ARG A 448 -35.85 22.13 2.79
C ARG A 448 -36.54 20.96 3.49
N ASN A 449 -37.61 20.46 2.89
CA ASN A 449 -38.18 19.18 3.29
C ASN A 449 -37.43 18.11 2.48
N HIS A 450 -36.81 17.16 3.18
CA HIS A 450 -36.15 16.00 2.59
C HIS A 450 -37.07 14.79 2.62
#